data_AF-A0A9P7CWB0-F1
#
_entry.id   AF-A0A9P7CWB0-F1
#
_cell.length_a   1.000
_cell.length_b   1.000
_cell.length_c   1.000
_cell.angle_alpha   90.00
_cell.angle_beta   90.00
_cell.angle_gamma   90.00
#
_symmetry.space_group_name_H-M   'P 1'
#
loop_
_entity.id
_entity.type
_entity.pdbx_description
1 polymer ?
#
loop_
_entity_poly.entity_id
_entity_poly.type
_entity_poly.pdbx_seq_one_letter_code
_entity_poly.pdbx_strand_id
1 'polypeptide(L)'
;VAEVLFYFNMLIHGEDRALALISEYGPPHTDLLQSSFQTVFTCDTSLKLIEVSVICSVVAMVPHKFPGIDGTLFYMIEHPGLDV
;
A
#
# COMPACT_ATOMS: atom_id res chain seq x y z
N VAL A 1 0.54 -2.08 7.21
CA VAL A 1 0.13 -1.36 5.98
C VAL A 1 1.27 -1.49 4.99
N ALA A 2 0.97 -1.64 3.71
CA ALA A 2 1.97 -1.82 2.69
C ALA A 2 1.46 -1.26 1.37
N GLU A 3 2.38 -0.92 0.47
CA GLU A 3 2.05 -0.68 -0.94
C GLU A 3 2.15 -1.98 -1.71
N VAL A 4 1.11 -2.31 -2.48
CA VAL A 4 1.20 -3.42 -3.43
C VAL A 4 1.86 -2.92 -4.70
N LEU A 5 2.96 -3.57 -5.09
CA LEU A 5 3.72 -3.20 -6.28
C LEU A 5 3.15 -3.89 -7.51
N PHE A 6 2.91 -5.21 -7.43
CA PHE A 6 2.23 -5.98 -8.47
C PHE A 6 1.76 -7.35 -7.95
N TYR A 7 0.78 -7.91 -8.65
CA TYR A 7 0.22 -9.24 -8.44
C TYR A 7 0.72 -10.20 -9.51
N PHE A 8 0.91 -11.46 -9.16
CA PHE A 8 1.29 -12.51 -10.11
C PHE A 8 0.94 -13.90 -9.59
N ASN A 9 0.83 -14.85 -10.52
CA ASN A 9 0.72 -16.27 -10.20
C ASN A 9 2.09 -16.94 -10.31
N MET A 10 2.37 -17.87 -9.40
CA MET A 10 3.60 -18.66 -9.42
C MET A 10 3.33 -20.09 -9.00
N LEU A 11 3.91 -21.04 -9.76
CA LEU A 11 3.88 -22.45 -9.40
C LEU A 11 4.88 -22.73 -8.26
N ILE A 12 4.36 -23.02 -7.07
CA ILE A 12 5.16 -23.35 -5.88
C ILE A 12 4.78 -24.76 -5.44
N HIS A 13 5.75 -25.68 -5.42
CA HIS A 13 5.53 -27.09 -5.07
C HIS A 13 4.42 -27.80 -5.88
N GLY A 14 4.20 -27.37 -7.13
CA GLY A 14 3.17 -27.94 -8.01
C GLY A 14 1.77 -27.34 -7.84
N GLU A 15 1.60 -26.35 -6.97
CA GLU A 15 0.37 -25.59 -6.80
C GLU A 15 0.52 -24.19 -7.40
N ASP A 16 -0.49 -23.72 -8.15
CA ASP A 16 -0.51 -22.33 -8.60
C ASP A 16 -0.95 -21.43 -7.44
N ARG A 17 -0.11 -20.46 -7.09
CA ARG A 17 -0.38 -19.52 -5.98
C ARG A 17 -0.47 -18.10 -6.50
N ALA A 18 -1.56 -17.42 -6.13
CA ALA A 18 -1.71 -15.99 -6.34
C ALA A 18 -0.93 -15.24 -5.26
N LEU A 19 0.05 -14.44 -5.69
CA LEU A 19 0.97 -13.72 -4.83
C LEU A 19 0.95 -12.23 -5.13
N ALA A 20 1.31 -11.44 -4.12
CA ALA A 20 1.55 -10.01 -4.25
C ALA A 20 2.97 -9.69 -3.75
N LEU A 21 3.73 -8.95 -4.57
CA LEU A 21 4.92 -8.28 -4.07
C LEU A 21 4.50 -6.97 -3.43
N ILE A 22 4.86 -6.80 -2.16
CA ILE A 22 4.52 -5.62 -1.38
C ILE A 22 5.78 -4.91 -0.88
N SER A 23 5.66 -3.59 -0.70
CA SER A 23 6.57 -2.76 0.07
C SER A 23 5.93 -2.50 1.43
N GLU A 24 6.32 -3.28 2.45
CA GLU A 24 5.78 -3.17 3.80
C GLU A 24 6.37 -1.96 4.52
N TYR A 25 5.48 -1.11 5.04
CA TYR A 25 5.87 0.07 5.82
C TYR A 25 6.23 -0.33 7.25
N GLY A 26 7.45 0.01 7.66
CA GLY A 26 7.90 -0.15 9.04
C GLY A 26 7.32 0.91 9.98
N PRO A 27 7.72 0.88 11.27
CA PRO A 27 7.35 1.93 12.22
C PRO A 27 7.84 3.31 11.75
N PRO A 28 7.08 4.39 12.01
CA PRO A 28 7.51 5.74 11.67
C PRO A 28 8.73 6.15 12.50
N HIS A 29 9.61 6.95 11.89
CA HIS A 29 10.78 7.52 12.56
C HIS A 29 10.32 8.52 13.63
N THR A 30 10.45 8.15 14.90
CA THR A 30 9.86 8.87 16.04
C THR A 30 10.29 10.32 16.12
N ASP A 31 11.59 10.63 15.94
CA ASP A 31 12.10 12.00 16.09
C ASP A 31 11.57 12.95 15.01
N LEU A 32 11.46 12.49 13.77
CA LEU A 32 10.88 13.25 12.66
C LEU A 32 9.38 13.45 12.85
N LEU A 33 8.68 12.42 13.33
CA LEU A 33 7.25 12.53 13.63
C LEU A 33 6.98 13.53 14.75
N GLN A 34 7.81 13.54 15.79
CA GLN A 34 7.68 14.50 16.91
C GLN A 34 8.04 15.92 16.48
N SER A 35 9.19 16.12 15.82
CA SER A 35 9.63 17.45 15.37
C SER A 35 8.72 18.07 14.32
N SER A 36 7.99 17.25 13.55
CA SER A 36 6.98 17.70 12.59
C SER A 36 5.59 17.89 13.18
N PHE A 37 5.42 17.85 14.52
CA PHE A 37 4.11 17.92 15.16
C PHE A 37 3.11 16.89 14.59
N GLN A 38 3.57 15.67 14.36
CA GLN A 38 2.80 14.55 13.81
C GLN A 38 2.31 14.76 12.36
N THR A 39 2.96 15.63 11.60
CA THR A 39 2.57 15.88 10.19
C THR A 39 3.35 15.04 9.18
N VAL A 40 4.58 14.63 9.49
CA VAL A 40 5.44 13.88 8.57
C VAL A 40 5.64 12.45 9.07
N PHE A 41 5.05 11.49 8.36
CA PHE A 41 5.24 10.06 8.60
C PHE A 41 6.27 9.51 7.62
N THR A 42 7.50 9.33 8.08
CA THR A 42 8.57 8.66 7.33
C THR A 42 8.87 7.31 7.95
N CYS A 43 9.00 6.26 7.15
CA CYS A 43 9.38 4.93 7.62
C CYS A 43 10.31 4.25 6.62
N ASP A 44 11.05 3.24 7.11
CA ASP A 44 11.74 2.31 6.23
C ASP A 44 10.74 1.36 5.58
N THR A 45 11.09 0.87 4.40
CA THR A 45 10.26 -0.08 3.65
C THR A 45 11.01 -1.38 3.40
N SER A 46 10.32 -2.52 3.50
CA SER A 46 10.90 -3.82 3.15
C SER A 46 10.06 -4.54 2.10
N LEU A 47 10.73 -5.17 1.13
CA LEU A 47 10.05 -5.99 0.13
C LEU A 47 9.66 -7.33 0.72
N LYS A 48 8.38 -7.69 0.58
CA LYS A 48 7.86 -8.99 1.00
C LYS A 48 6.98 -9.58 -0.08
N LEU A 49 7.03 -10.91 -0.16
CA LEU A 49 6.13 -11.70 -0.98
C LEU A 49 5.06 -12.29 -0.07
N ILE A 50 3.79 -12.03 -0.36
CA ILE A 50 2.65 -12.54 0.41
C ILE A 50 1.66 -13.25 -0.51
N GLU A 51 0.89 -14.18 0.05
CA GLU A 51 -0.28 -14.72 -0.63
C GLU A 51 -1.39 -13.66 -0.69
N VAL A 52 -2.10 -13.55 -1.81
CA VAL A 52 -3.16 -12.55 -1.98
C VAL A 52 -4.29 -12.76 -0.96
N SER A 53 -4.51 -14.01 -0.54
CA SER A 53 -5.52 -14.41 0.45
C SER A 53 -5.35 -13.77 1.83
N VAL A 54 -4.15 -13.29 2.19
CA VAL A 54 -3.91 -12.63 3.49
C VAL A 54 -4.16 -11.12 3.46
N ILE A 55 -4.47 -10.55 2.29
CA ILE A 55 -4.78 -9.13 2.15
C ILE A 55 -6.21 -8.88 2.64
N CYS A 56 -6.35 -8.23 3.80
CA CYS A 56 -7.67 -7.96 4.39
C CYS A 56 -8.45 -6.84 3.67
N SER A 57 -7.75 -5.84 3.12
CA SER A 57 -8.36 -4.70 2.42
C SER A 57 -7.32 -4.02 1.53
N VAL A 58 -7.77 -3.46 0.41
CA VAL A 58 -6.96 -2.66 -0.52
C VAL A 58 -7.60 -1.29 -0.67
N VAL A 59 -6.79 -0.26 -0.51
CA VAL A 59 -7.18 1.12 -0.81
C VAL A 59 -6.38 1.61 -2.02
N ALA A 60 -7.01 2.39 -2.87
CA ALA A 60 -6.34 3.10 -3.95
C ALA A 60 -6.24 4.59 -3.62
N MET A 61 -5.05 5.15 -3.80
CA MET A 61 -4.81 6.60 -3.74
C MET A 61 -4.87 7.14 -5.16
N VAL A 62 -6.03 7.62 -5.58
CA VAL A 62 -6.26 8.04 -6.97
C VAL A 62 -5.94 9.54 -7.11
N PRO A 63 -5.04 9.94 -8.02
CA PRO A 63 -4.76 11.35 -8.25
C PRO A 63 -5.99 12.05 -8.83
N HIS A 64 -6.30 13.24 -8.32
CA HIS A 64 -7.44 14.04 -8.73
C HIS A 64 -7.11 15.54 -8.68
N LYS A 65 -7.73 16.29 -9.60
CA LYS A 65 -7.66 17.76 -9.65
C LYS A 65 -8.97 18.33 -9.11
N PHE A 66 -8.95 18.79 -7.87
CA PHE A 66 -10.14 19.36 -7.24
C PHE A 66 -10.35 20.81 -7.70
N PRO A 67 -11.60 21.22 -8.03
CA PRO A 67 -11.88 22.60 -8.39
C PRO A 67 -11.46 23.57 -7.28
N GLY A 68 -10.68 24.60 -7.64
CA GLY A 68 -10.24 25.64 -6.70
C GLY A 68 -9.03 25.26 -5.84
N ILE A 69 -8.38 24.11 -6.09
CA ILE A 69 -7.13 23.71 -5.43
C ILE A 69 -6.03 23.56 -6.48
N ASP A 70 -4.94 24.31 -6.29
CA ASP A 70 -3.73 24.14 -7.10
C ASP A 70 -2.92 22.94 -6.61
N GLY A 71 -2.60 22.03 -7.53
CA GLY A 71 -1.82 20.81 -7.27
C GLY A 71 -2.56 19.51 -7.59
N THR A 72 -1.82 18.40 -7.55
CA THR A 72 -2.41 17.05 -7.64
C THR A 72 -2.63 16.54 -6.22
N LEU A 73 -3.89 16.40 -5.83
CA LEU A 73 -4.26 15.73 -4.60
C LEU A 73 -4.65 14.28 -4.90
N PHE A 74 -4.70 13.45 -3.86
CA PHE A 74 -5.15 12.07 -3.97
C PHE A 74 -6.39 11.89 -3.12
N TYR A 75 -7.40 11.18 -3.63
CA TYR A 75 -8.50 10.69 -2.81
C TYR A 75 -8.31 9.21 -2.55
N MET A 76 -8.53 8.82 -1.30
CA MET A 76 -8.50 7.42 -0.88
C MET A 76 -9.87 6.82 -1.18
N ILE A 77 -9.89 5.73 -1.96
CA ILE A 77 -11.05 4.87 -2.09
C ILE A 77 -10.68 3.50 -1.56
N GLU A 78 -11.58 2.93 -0.76
CA GLU A 78 -11.57 1.48 -0.64
C GLU A 78 -11.83 0.91 -2.03
N HIS A 79 -10.96 0.01 -2.47
CA HIS A 79 -11.26 -0.84 -3.60
C HIS A 79 -11.96 -2.04 -2.98
N PRO A 80 -13.32 -2.09 -2.94
CA PRO A 80 -14.01 -3.27 -2.47
C PRO A 80 -13.46 -4.44 -3.27
N GLY A 81 -12.92 -5.41 -2.53
CA GLY A 81 -12.03 -6.43 -3.06
C GLY A 81 -12.58 -7.10 -4.31
N LEU A 82 -11.66 -7.56 -5.16
CA LEU A 82 -11.93 -8.66 -6.08
C LEU A 82 -12.61 -9.79 -5.29
N ASP A 83 -13.95 -9.82 -5.29
CA ASP A 83 -14.67 -11.06 -5.04
C ASP A 83 -14.26 -11.99 -6.19
N VAL A 84 -13.42 -12.97 -5.87
CA VAL A 84 -13.07 -14.07 -6.77
C VAL A 84 -14.25 -15.01 -6.88
#